data_AF-A0A2E8GUY7-F1
#
_entry.id   AF-A0A2E8GUY7-F1
#
_cell.length_a   1.000
_cell.length_b   1.000
_cell.length_c   1.000
_cell.angle_alpha   90.00
_cell.angle_beta   90.00
_cell.angle_gamma   90.00
#
_symmetry.space_group_name_H-M   'P 1'
#
loop_
_entity.id
_entity.type
_entity.pdbx_description
1 polymer ?
#
loop_
_entity_poly.entity_id
_entity_poly.type
_entity_poly.pdbx_seq_one_letter_code
_entity_poly.pdbx_strand_id
1 'polypeptide(L)' 'MKIKNIDRYQRLRDFHVPISVLDDIFGNQDNLSILNTAWDALINDDCKGDDIAKEISQLIFRDLDIIPEEDTEE' A
#
# COMPACT_ATOMS: atom_id res chain seq x y z
N MET A 1 -1.95 -13.22 12.35
CA MET A 1 -1.25 -12.32 11.40
C MET A 1 0.24 -12.39 11.63
N LYS A 2 1.05 -12.44 10.56
CA LYS A 2 2.52 -12.34 10.66
C LYS A 2 2.90 -10.89 10.96
N ILE A 3 3.94 -10.66 11.78
CA ILE A 3 4.42 -9.32 12.16
C ILE A 3 4.70 -8.45 10.92
N LYS A 4 5.25 -9.05 9.86
CA LYS A 4 5.52 -8.37 8.57
C LYS A 4 4.26 -7.76 7.91
N ASN A 5 3.10 -8.40 8.07
CA ASN A 5 1.86 -7.90 7.46
C ASN A 5 1.29 -6.73 8.26
N ILE A 6 1.45 -6.74 9.59
CA ILE A 6 1.00 -5.65 10.46
C ILE A 6 1.82 -4.38 10.20
N ASP A 7 3.14 -4.53 10.03
CA ASP A 7 4.05 -3.43 9.72
C ASP A 7 3.72 -2.77 8.36
N ARG A 8 3.48 -3.59 7.32
CA ARG A 8 3.05 -3.11 5.99
C ARG A 8 1.68 -2.42 6.04
N TYR A 9 0.74 -3.01 6.77
CA TYR A 9 -0.60 -2.45 6.95
C TYR A 9 -0.54 -1.07 7.62
N GLN A 10 0.24 -0.94 8.71
CA GLN A 10 0.41 0.34 9.40
C GLN A 10 1.06 1.38 8.48
N ARG A 11 2.12 0.99 7.76
CA ARG A 11 2.78 1.90 6.80
C ARG A 11 1.82 2.41 5.73
N LEU A 12 1.08 1.53 5.06
CA LEU A 12 0.13 1.96 4.03
C LEU A 12 -0.98 2.85 4.59
N ARG A 13 -1.44 2.57 5.81
CA ARG A 13 -2.39 3.42 6.53
C ARG A 13 -1.81 4.81 6.83
N ASP A 14 -0.54 4.89 7.22
CA ASP A 14 0.19 6.16 7.41
C ASP A 14 0.25 6.97 6.09
N PHE A 15 0.28 6.30 4.94
CA PHE A 15 0.19 6.91 3.61
C PHE A 15 -1.26 7.17 3.14
N HIS A 16 -2.20 7.35 4.05
CA HIS A 16 -3.60 7.68 3.77
C HIS A 16 -4.39 6.61 2.98
N VAL A 17 -3.88 5.37 2.87
CA VAL A 17 -4.65 4.31 2.21
C VAL A 17 -5.87 3.97 3.07
N PRO A 18 -7.10 3.96 2.49
CA PRO A 18 -8.30 3.68 3.24
C PRO A 18 -8.28 2.28 3.86
N ILE A 19 -8.82 2.16 5.08
CA ILE A 19 -8.92 0.87 5.78
C ILE A 19 -9.69 -0.16 4.93
N SER A 20 -10.75 0.25 4.23
CA SER A 20 -11.51 -0.64 3.35
C SER A 20 -10.66 -1.27 2.24
N VAL A 21 -9.69 -0.51 1.70
CA VAL A 21 -8.77 -1.00 0.68
C VAL A 21 -7.73 -1.94 1.28
N LEU A 22 -7.22 -1.59 2.47
CA LEU A 22 -6.30 -2.47 3.18
C LEU A 22 -6.97 -3.79 3.57
N ASP A 23 -8.20 -3.76 4.08
CA ASP A 23 -8.94 -4.99 4.39
C ASP A 23 -9.21 -5.83 3.13
N ASP A 24 -9.44 -5.21 1.97
CA ASP A 24 -9.57 -5.93 0.70
C ASP A 24 -8.24 -6.58 0.27
N ILE A 25 -7.14 -5.82 0.33
CA ILE A 25 -5.80 -6.30 -0.06
C ILE A 25 -5.30 -7.39 0.89
N PHE A 26 -5.45 -7.19 2.20
CA PHE A 26 -4.96 -8.14 3.20
C PHE A 26 -5.96 -9.28 3.48
N GLY A 27 -7.24 -9.08 3.16
CA GLY A 27 -8.29 -10.08 3.21
C GLY A 27 -8.31 -11.00 1.99
N ASN A 28 -7.80 -10.56 0.85
CA ASN A 28 -7.68 -11.35 -0.37
C ASN A 28 -6.25 -11.88 -0.58
N GLN A 29 -6.10 -13.19 -0.69
CA GLN A 29 -4.79 -13.82 -0.82
C GLN A 29 -4.07 -13.46 -2.13
N ASP A 30 -4.80 -13.25 -3.23
CA ASP A 30 -4.24 -12.83 -4.51
C ASP A 30 -3.70 -11.40 -4.43
N ASN A 31 -4.50 -10.46 -3.91
CA ASN A 31 -4.08 -9.08 -3.71
C ASN A 31 -2.90 -8.98 -2.74
N LEU A 32 -2.93 -9.75 -1.64
CA LEU A 32 -1.83 -9.83 -0.69
C LEU A 32 -0.55 -10.37 -1.36
N SER A 33 -0.67 -11.33 -2.27
CA SER A 33 0.48 -11.84 -3.02
C SER A 33 1.07 -10.77 -3.94
N ILE A 34 0.23 -10.03 -4.66
CA ILE A 34 0.65 -8.92 -5.53
C ILE A 34 1.35 -7.84 -4.70
N LEU A 35 0.76 -7.44 -3.57
CA LEU A 35 1.36 -6.49 -2.63
C LEU A 35 2.74 -6.97 -2.18
N ASN A 36 2.86 -8.25 -1.79
CA ASN A 36 4.13 -8.81 -1.34
C ASN A 36 5.18 -8.83 -2.46
N THR A 37 4.79 -9.16 -3.69
CA THR A 37 5.69 -9.17 -4.85
C THR A 37 6.15 -7.77 -5.21
N ALA A 38 5.25 -6.78 -5.26
CA ALA A 38 5.60 -5.38 -5.50
C ALA A 38 6.53 -4.85 -4.40
N TRP A 39 6.24 -5.20 -3.14
CA TRP A 39 7.07 -4.82 -2.01
C TRP A 39 8.48 -5.42 -2.11
N ASP A 40 8.58 -6.71 -2.44
CA ASP A 40 9.88 -7.39 -2.57
C ASP A 40 10.69 -6.84 -3.75
N ALA A 41 10.03 -6.51 -4.86
CA ALA A 41 10.68 -5.85 -6.00
C ALA A 41 11.32 -4.52 -5.59
N LEU A 42 10.61 -3.70 -4.82
CA LEU A 42 11.14 -2.41 -4.36
C LEU A 42 12.26 -2.59 -3.31
N ILE A 43 12.19 -3.61 -2.44
CA ILE A 43 13.31 -3.96 -1.55
C ILE A 43 14.56 -4.31 -2.36
N ASN A 44 14.41 -5.05 -3.47
CA ASN A 44 15.53 -5.40 -4.35
C ASN A 44 16.11 -4.17 -5.07
N ASP A 45 15.32 -3.11 -5.26
CA ASP A 45 15.73 -1.83 -5.84
C ASP A 45 16.40 -0.87 -4.83
N ASP A 46 16.86 -1.39 -3.67
CA ASP A 46 17.44 -0.63 -2.55
C ASP A 46 16.48 0.37 -1.87
N CYS A 47 15.17 0.27 -2.14
CA CYS A 47 14.18 1.14 -1.51
C CYS A 47 13.96 0.76 -0.03
N LYS A 48 13.77 1.78 0.81
CA LYS A 48 13.49 1.60 2.25
C LYS A 48 12.00 1.46 2.49
N GLY A 49 11.62 0.80 3.59
CA GLY A 49 10.24 0.45 3.90
C GLY A 49 9.22 1.60 3.81
N ASP A 50 9.65 2.84 4.05
CA ASP A 50 8.77 4.01 3.96
C ASP A 50 8.63 4.51 2.50
N ASP A 51 9.70 4.48 1.70
CA ASP A 51 9.66 4.74 0.25
C ASP A 51 8.80 3.70 -0.47
N ILE A 52 8.94 2.43 -0.07
CA ILE A 52 8.14 1.32 -0.61
C ILE A 52 6.66 1.55 -0.35
N ALA A 53 6.32 1.93 0.88
CA ALA A 53 4.94 2.16 1.26
C ALA A 53 4.33 3.36 0.51
N LYS A 54 5.13 4.38 0.20
CA LYS A 54 4.73 5.52 -0.63
C LYS A 54 4.48 5.13 -2.09
N GLU A 55 5.39 4.39 -2.70
CA GLU A 55 5.24 3.90 -4.07
C GLU A 55 3.99 3.02 -4.20
N ILE A 56 3.82 2.09 -3.27
CA ILE A 56 2.68 1.18 -3.26
C ILE A 56 1.37 1.92 -2.98
N SER A 57 1.33 2.88 -2.06
CA SER A 57 0.11 3.66 -1.84
C SER A 57 -0.28 4.44 -3.09
N GLN A 58 0.69 5.06 -3.78
CA GLN A 58 0.44 5.75 -5.06
C GLN A 58 -0.08 4.80 -6.15
N LEU A 59 0.47 3.59 -6.25
CA LEU A 59 -0.03 2.57 -7.17
C LEU A 59 -1.47 2.19 -6.83
N ILE A 60 -1.78 1.94 -5.55
CA ILE A 60 -3.12 1.61 -5.09
C ILE A 60 -4.11 2.75 -5.40
N PHE A 61 -3.76 4.01 -5.11
CA PHE A 61 -4.59 5.16 -5.44
C PHE A 61 -4.85 5.26 -6.95
N ARG A 62 -3.83 4.98 -7.77
CA ARG A 62 -3.93 5.01 -9.23
C ARG A 62 -4.78 3.86 -9.79
N ASP A 63 -4.59 2.64 -9.29
CA ASP A 63 -5.35 1.47 -9.73
C ASP A 63 -6.83 1.55 -9.32
N LEU A 64 -7.11 2.12 -8.15
CA LEU A 64 -8.48 2.25 -7.62
C LEU A 64 -9.16 3.57 -7.97
N ASP A 65 -8.49 4.45 -8.74
CA ASP A 65 -8.95 5.81 -9.06
C ASP A 65 -9.37 6.61 -7.81
N ILE A 66 -8.71 6.34 -6.69
CA ILE A 66 -8.97 7.03 -5.43
C ILE A 66 -8.18 8.33 -5.48
N ILE A 67 -8.90 9.44 -5.63
CA ILE A 67 -8.31 10.77 -5.51
C ILE A 67 -7.96 10.98 -4.03
N PRO A 68 -6.68 11.15 -3.66
CA PRO A 68 -6.34 11.56 -2.30
C PRO A 68 -7.01 12.93 -2.05
N GLU A 69 -7.67 13.11 -0.90
CA GLU A 69 -8.46 14.31 -0.55
C GLU A 69 -7.67 15.64 -0.49
N GLU A 70 -6.46 15.73 -1.07
CA GLU A 70 -5.65 16.96 -1.14
C GLU A 70 -5.78 17.76 -2.45
N ASP A 71 -6.64 17.36 -3.39
CA ASP A 71 -7.00 18.19 -4.55
C ASP A 71 -8.51 18.52 -4.51
N THR A 72 -8.88 19.42 -3.60
CA THR A 72 -10.14 20.17 -3.71
C THR A 72 -9.83 21.65 -3.50
N GLU A 73 -9.10 22.24 -4.43
CA GLU A 73 -9.19 23.67 -4.69
C GLU A 73 -10.30 23.89 -5.73
N GLU A 74 -11.52 24.22 -5.26
CA GLU A 74 -12.46 25.06 -6.00
C GLU A 74 -13.25 25.97 -5.05
#